data_AF-A0A243GG64-F1
#
_entry.id   AF-A0A243GG64-F1
#
_cell.length_a   1.000
_cell.length_b   1.000
_cell.length_c   1.000
_cell.angle_alpha   90.00
_cell.angle_beta   90.00
_cell.angle_gamma   90.00
#
_symmetry.space_group_name_H-M   'P 1'
#
loop_
_entity.id
_entity.type
_entity.pdbx_description
1 polymer ?
#
loop_
_entity_poly.entity_id
_entity_poly.type
_entity_poly.pdbx_seq_one_letter_code
_entity_poly.pdbx_strand_id
1 'polypeptide(L)'
;MKDYADKVLDRVDVKNEYPDSYTASKVLREELKDAGIEPPPYSNAAHHLTPWNDKRAIEAQELLKEFGIHHDSAANGVFLLYKVNDCVTTEVLHIGNHSTDYMKEVTKVLKEVKEYGGTQADAVAALHDIRTRLLDGSLKLNNPK
;
A
#
# COMPACT_ATOMS: atom_id res chain seq x y z
N MET A 1 9.01 4.92 13.99
CA MET A 1 8.50 4.82 12.60
C MET A 1 9.45 4.07 11.66
N LYS A 2 10.77 4.09 11.87
CA LYS A 2 11.74 3.27 11.10
C LYS A 2 11.40 1.76 11.05
N ASP A 3 10.86 1.23 12.15
CA ASP A 3 10.47 -0.18 12.30
C ASP A 3 9.59 -0.73 11.16
N TYR A 4 8.59 0.04 10.67
CA TYR A 4 7.75 -0.46 9.58
C TYR A 4 8.51 -0.51 8.25
N ALA A 5 9.21 0.58 7.92
CA ALA A 5 9.98 0.68 6.68
C ALA A 5 11.03 -0.44 6.61
N ASP A 6 11.75 -0.68 7.71
CA ASP A 6 12.76 -1.72 7.80
C ASP A 6 12.17 -3.13 7.61
N LYS A 7 10.95 -3.37 8.14
CA LYS A 7 10.25 -4.67 8.04
C LYS A 7 9.76 -5.01 6.63
N VAL A 8 9.46 -4.01 5.81
CA VAL A 8 8.92 -4.22 4.45
C VAL A 8 9.93 -3.94 3.33
N LEU A 9 11.12 -3.42 3.66
CA LEU A 9 12.13 -2.99 2.69
C LEU A 9 12.50 -4.09 1.69
N ASP A 10 12.65 -5.33 2.17
CA ASP A 10 12.99 -6.52 1.37
C ASP A 10 11.78 -7.41 1.06
N ARG A 11 10.56 -6.96 1.39
CA ARG A 11 9.32 -7.73 1.23
C ARG A 11 8.57 -7.32 -0.03
N VAL A 12 9.28 -7.44 -1.15
CA VAL A 12 8.84 -7.01 -2.50
C VAL A 12 8.19 -8.13 -3.30
N ASP A 13 8.38 -9.39 -2.92
CA ASP A 13 7.74 -10.56 -3.51
C ASP A 13 6.71 -11.15 -2.55
N VAL A 14 5.82 -12.00 -3.08
CA VAL A 14 4.95 -12.86 -2.27
C VAL A 14 5.75 -14.09 -1.86
N LYS A 15 5.97 -14.29 -0.56
CA LYS A 15 6.85 -15.36 -0.07
C LYS A 15 6.14 -16.70 0.14
N ASN A 16 4.81 -16.67 0.31
CA ASN A 16 4.02 -17.86 0.61
C ASN A 16 3.16 -18.31 -0.57
N GLU A 17 2.86 -19.60 -0.61
CA GLU A 17 1.81 -20.12 -1.49
C GLU A 17 0.44 -19.96 -0.82
N TYR A 18 -0.52 -19.39 -1.54
CA TYR A 18 -1.86 -19.14 -1.05
C TYR A 18 -2.89 -19.94 -1.85
N PRO A 19 -3.99 -20.39 -1.21
CA PRO A 19 -5.09 -21.01 -1.93
C PRO A 19 -5.71 -20.06 -2.96
N ASP A 20 -6.10 -20.56 -4.13
CA ASP A 20 -6.78 -19.77 -5.18
C ASP A 20 -8.06 -19.05 -4.71
N SER A 21 -8.68 -19.56 -3.64
CA SER A 21 -9.82 -18.92 -2.99
C SER A 21 -9.50 -17.60 -2.27
N TYR A 22 -8.23 -17.26 -2.09
CA TYR A 22 -7.82 -16.02 -1.44
C TYR A 22 -8.01 -14.84 -2.39
N THR A 23 -8.65 -13.80 -1.89
CA THR A 23 -8.64 -12.50 -2.56
C THR A 23 -7.26 -11.87 -2.41
N ALA A 24 -6.87 -10.98 -3.34
CA ALA A 24 -5.62 -10.24 -3.28
C ALA A 24 -5.40 -9.53 -1.93
N SER A 25 -6.43 -8.90 -1.37
CA SER A 25 -6.33 -8.25 -0.05
C SER A 25 -6.12 -9.26 1.10
N LYS A 26 -6.56 -10.51 0.94
CA LYS A 26 -6.30 -11.57 1.92
C LYS A 26 -4.86 -12.07 1.82
N VAL A 27 -4.33 -12.22 0.60
CA VAL A 27 -2.90 -12.51 0.37
C VAL A 27 -2.04 -11.41 1.00
N LEU A 28 -2.30 -10.15 0.65
CA LEU A 28 -1.57 -9.00 1.19
C LEU A 28 -1.59 -8.94 2.72
N ARG A 29 -2.74 -9.26 3.35
CA ARG A 29 -2.84 -9.31 4.81
C ARG A 29 -1.87 -10.32 5.42
N GLU A 30 -1.76 -11.50 4.83
CA GLU A 30 -0.86 -12.54 5.35
C GLU A 30 0.62 -12.19 5.07
N GLU A 31 0.94 -11.60 3.92
CA GLU A 31 2.30 -11.09 3.64
C GLU A 31 2.72 -9.98 4.61
N LEU A 32 1.81 -9.05 4.97
CA LEU A 32 2.08 -8.03 5.99
C LEU A 32 2.39 -8.67 7.36
N LYS A 33 1.62 -9.68 7.77
CA LYS A 33 1.89 -10.40 9.02
C LYS A 33 3.22 -11.15 8.99
N ASP A 34 3.55 -11.79 7.88
CA ASP A 34 4.84 -12.48 7.69
C ASP A 34 6.03 -11.52 7.77
N ALA A 35 5.84 -10.28 7.30
CA ALA A 35 6.79 -9.19 7.47
C ALA A 35 6.90 -8.68 8.93
N GLY A 36 6.12 -9.22 9.87
CA GLY A 36 6.08 -8.79 11.27
C GLY A 36 5.30 -7.48 11.48
N ILE A 37 4.39 -7.15 10.56
CA ILE A 37 3.44 -6.06 10.73
C ILE A 37 2.19 -6.60 11.42
N GLU A 38 2.06 -6.26 12.69
CA GLU A 38 0.87 -6.59 13.45
C GLU A 38 -0.33 -5.75 13.00
N PRO A 39 -1.49 -6.36 12.74
CA PRO A 39 -2.72 -5.62 12.51
C PRO A 39 -3.05 -4.76 13.72
N PRO A 40 -3.47 -3.50 13.53
CA PRO A 40 -3.90 -2.66 14.65
C PRO A 40 -5.05 -3.31 15.44
N PRO A 41 -5.19 -3.02 16.75
CA PRO A 41 -6.18 -3.67 17.64
C PRO A 41 -7.62 -3.20 17.43
N TYR A 42 -7.92 -2.58 16.28
CA TYR A 42 -9.24 -2.10 15.87
C TYR A 42 -9.63 -2.70 14.51
N SER A 43 -10.90 -2.54 14.11
CA SER A 43 -11.39 -3.06 12.82
C SER A 43 -10.62 -2.45 11.65
N ASN A 44 -9.84 -3.26 10.94
CA ASN A 44 -8.98 -2.85 9.86
C ASN A 44 -9.02 -3.82 8.66
N ALA A 45 -8.58 -3.35 7.50
CA ALA A 45 -8.41 -4.15 6.30
C ALA A 45 -7.01 -3.90 5.71
N ALA A 46 -6.43 -4.93 5.09
CA ALA A 46 -5.22 -4.75 4.28
C ALA A 46 -5.61 -4.03 2.99
N HIS A 47 -4.83 -3.02 2.64
CA HIS A 47 -5.07 -2.14 1.51
C HIS A 47 -3.82 -2.06 0.65
N HIS A 48 -4.00 -2.23 -0.66
CA HIS A 48 -2.95 -2.01 -1.64
C HIS A 48 -2.73 -0.52 -1.84
N LEU A 49 -1.49 -0.07 -1.64
CA LEU A 49 -1.09 1.31 -1.90
C LEU A 49 -1.23 1.62 -3.40
N THR A 50 -0.70 0.75 -4.25
CA THR A 50 -0.97 0.75 -5.69
C THR A 50 -2.02 -0.31 -6.01
N PRO A 51 -3.21 0.05 -6.52
CA PRO A 51 -4.23 -0.93 -6.89
C PRO A 51 -3.80 -1.74 -8.12
N TRP A 52 -4.01 -3.06 -8.07
CA TRP A 52 -3.62 -3.99 -9.14
C TRP A 52 -4.70 -4.20 -10.21
N ASN A 53 -5.97 -3.95 -9.89
CA ASN A 53 -7.12 -4.23 -10.77
C ASN A 53 -7.84 -2.97 -11.27
N ASP A 54 -7.29 -1.78 -11.03
CA ASP A 54 -7.83 -0.52 -11.54
C ASP A 54 -7.15 -0.12 -12.85
N LYS A 55 -7.93 -0.03 -13.93
CA LYS A 55 -7.43 0.36 -15.27
C LYS A 55 -6.88 1.79 -15.30
N ARG A 56 -7.21 2.62 -14.33
CA ARG A 56 -6.69 3.99 -14.20
C ARG A 56 -5.29 4.02 -13.59
N ALA A 57 -4.82 2.91 -13.01
CA ALA A 57 -3.53 2.78 -12.35
C ALA A 57 -2.51 1.95 -13.16
N ILE A 58 -2.73 1.74 -14.47
CA ILE A 58 -1.86 0.92 -15.33
C ILE A 58 -0.40 1.39 -15.26
N GLU A 59 -0.15 2.71 -15.36
CA GLU A 59 1.23 3.24 -15.29
C GLU A 59 1.90 2.92 -13.94
N ALA A 60 1.17 3.05 -12.82
CA ALA A 60 1.71 2.68 -11.51
C ALA A 60 1.95 1.17 -11.36
N GLN A 61 1.08 0.33 -11.96
CA GLN A 61 1.24 -1.12 -11.98
C GLN A 61 2.48 -1.53 -12.78
N GLU A 62 2.72 -0.89 -13.93
CA GLU A 62 3.91 -1.10 -14.75
C GLU A 62 5.18 -0.66 -14.00
N LEU A 63 5.15 0.52 -13.37
CA LEU A 63 6.27 1.00 -12.56
C LEU A 63 6.60 0.05 -11.40
N LEU A 64 5.60 -0.45 -10.65
CA LEU A 64 5.84 -1.46 -9.62
C LEU A 64 6.55 -2.70 -10.18
N LYS A 65 6.08 -3.20 -11.33
CA LYS A 65 6.69 -4.35 -12.00
C LYS A 65 8.14 -4.06 -12.43
N GLU A 66 8.41 -2.86 -12.96
CA GLU A 66 9.77 -2.45 -13.33
C GLU A 66 10.71 -2.34 -12.13
N PHE A 67 10.20 -1.94 -10.97
CA PHE A 67 10.95 -1.98 -9.71
C PHE A 67 11.02 -3.38 -9.10
N GLY A 68 10.39 -4.39 -9.69
CA GLY A 68 10.37 -5.75 -9.16
C GLY A 68 9.56 -5.90 -7.87
N ILE A 69 8.50 -5.11 -7.71
CA ILE A 69 7.61 -5.16 -6.55
C ILE A 69 6.31 -5.85 -6.99
N HIS A 70 6.05 -7.03 -6.44
CA HIS A 70 4.81 -7.76 -6.64
C HIS A 70 3.63 -6.99 -6.01
N HIS A 71 2.50 -6.95 -6.70
CA HIS A 71 1.34 -6.17 -6.25
C HIS A 71 0.80 -6.63 -4.89
N ASP A 72 0.80 -7.93 -4.60
CA ASP A 72 0.39 -8.49 -3.30
C ASP A 72 1.49 -8.51 -2.22
N SER A 73 2.67 -7.96 -2.49
CA SER A 73 3.77 -7.94 -1.53
C SER A 73 3.50 -6.99 -0.35
N ALA A 74 4.13 -7.27 0.80
CA ALA A 74 3.99 -6.42 1.98
C ALA A 74 4.49 -4.98 1.73
N ALA A 75 5.47 -4.78 0.85
CA ALA A 75 5.96 -3.46 0.46
C ALA A 75 4.87 -2.57 -0.18
N ASN A 76 3.85 -3.17 -0.81
CA ASN A 76 2.72 -2.46 -1.41
C ASN A 76 1.50 -2.38 -0.46
N GLY A 77 1.67 -2.68 0.83
CA GLY A 77 0.58 -2.85 1.77
C GLY A 77 0.51 -1.83 2.91
N VAL A 78 -0.71 -1.61 3.40
CA VAL A 78 -0.99 -0.92 4.66
C VAL A 78 -2.28 -1.47 5.29
N PHE A 79 -2.37 -1.49 6.63
CA PHE A 79 -3.65 -1.68 7.30
C PHE A 79 -4.37 -0.35 7.47
N LEU A 80 -5.58 -0.24 6.93
CA LEU A 80 -6.43 0.94 7.07
C LEU A 80 -7.69 0.64 7.87
N LEU A 81 -8.16 1.65 8.58
CA LEU A 81 -9.36 1.59 9.42
C LEU A 81 -10.61 1.27 8.57
N TYR A 82 -11.40 0.28 8.97
CA TYR A 82 -12.61 -0.09 8.22
C TYR A 82 -13.87 0.68 8.67
N LYS A 83 -13.90 1.12 9.93
CA LYS A 83 -15.00 1.90 10.53
C LYS A 83 -14.44 2.93 11.51
N VAL A 84 -14.95 4.16 11.46
CA VAL A 84 -14.61 5.20 12.45
C VAL A 84 -14.87 4.64 13.84
N ASN A 85 -13.90 4.81 14.74
CA ASN A 85 -14.02 4.46 16.15
C ASN A 85 -13.40 5.57 17.01
N ASP A 86 -13.71 5.56 18.29
CA ASP A 86 -13.32 6.62 19.24
C ASP A 86 -11.80 6.71 19.45
N CYS A 87 -11.03 5.71 19.00
CA CYS A 87 -9.59 5.63 19.20
C CYS A 87 -8.76 6.16 18.02
N VAL A 88 -9.36 6.34 16.84
CA VAL A 88 -8.63 6.68 15.60
C VAL A 88 -9.26 7.89 14.94
N THR A 89 -8.54 9.01 14.97
CA THR A 89 -9.05 10.31 14.50
C THR A 89 -8.43 10.81 13.20
N THR A 90 -7.32 10.22 12.73
CA THR A 90 -6.56 10.75 11.56
C THR A 90 -6.44 9.78 10.38
N GLU A 91 -6.52 8.46 10.61
CA GLU A 91 -6.35 7.47 9.54
C GLU A 91 -7.47 7.53 8.50
N VAL A 92 -7.12 7.34 7.24
CA VAL A 92 -8.10 7.23 6.17
C VAL A 92 -8.89 5.92 6.29
N LEU A 93 -10.21 6.01 6.09
CA LEU A 93 -11.10 4.87 6.06
C LEU A 93 -10.92 4.05 4.77
N HIS A 94 -10.90 2.73 4.92
CA HIS A 94 -10.99 1.74 3.85
C HIS A 94 -12.42 1.67 3.27
N ILE A 95 -12.92 2.81 2.76
CA ILE A 95 -14.27 2.94 2.23
C ILE A 95 -14.21 3.41 0.78
N GLY A 96 -14.85 2.66 -0.11
CA GLY A 96 -14.93 3.00 -1.54
C GLY A 96 -13.66 2.69 -2.32
N ASN A 97 -13.68 3.07 -3.59
CA ASN A 97 -12.54 2.88 -4.50
C ASN A 97 -11.53 4.03 -4.36
N HIS A 98 -10.29 3.78 -4.80
CA HIS A 98 -9.29 4.81 -4.99
C HIS A 98 -9.82 5.98 -5.82
N SER A 99 -9.64 7.21 -5.34
CA SER A 99 -9.91 8.40 -6.14
C SER A 99 -8.92 8.49 -7.29
N THR A 100 -9.32 9.21 -8.35
CA THR A 100 -8.41 9.52 -9.46
C THR A 100 -7.17 10.28 -8.99
N ASP A 101 -7.32 11.16 -8.00
CA ASP A 101 -6.22 11.97 -7.50
C ASP A 101 -5.23 11.15 -6.68
N TYR A 102 -5.73 10.20 -5.87
CA TYR A 102 -4.87 9.26 -5.16
C TYR A 102 -3.99 8.45 -6.13
N MET A 103 -4.58 7.89 -7.19
CA MET A 103 -3.81 7.10 -8.15
C MET A 103 -2.79 7.95 -8.90
N LYS A 104 -3.14 9.20 -9.28
CA LYS A 104 -2.17 10.12 -9.89
C LYS A 104 -1.00 10.40 -8.96
N GLU A 105 -1.26 10.55 -7.67
CA GLU A 105 -0.20 10.76 -6.68
C GLU A 105 0.72 9.54 -6.57
N VAL A 106 0.16 8.33 -6.47
CA VAL A 106 0.95 7.09 -6.46
C VAL A 106 1.81 6.97 -7.71
N THR A 107 1.21 7.17 -8.90
CA THR A 107 1.94 7.14 -10.18
C THR A 107 3.05 8.18 -10.20
N LYS A 108 2.76 9.43 -9.80
CA LYS A 108 3.72 10.53 -9.80
C LYS A 108 4.93 10.19 -8.93
N VAL A 109 4.72 9.73 -7.70
CA VAL A 109 5.80 9.39 -6.77
C VAL A 109 6.70 8.28 -7.33
N LEU A 110 6.12 7.18 -7.83
CA LEU A 110 6.89 6.09 -8.43
C LEU A 110 7.64 6.52 -9.69
N LYS A 111 7.02 7.37 -10.50
CA LYS A 111 7.62 7.92 -11.73
C LYS A 111 8.79 8.83 -11.41
N GLU A 112 8.67 9.70 -10.42
CA GLU A 112 9.78 10.54 -9.95
C GLU A 112 10.97 9.67 -9.51
N VAL A 113 10.75 8.62 -8.71
CA VAL A 113 11.83 7.68 -8.34
C VAL A 113 12.51 7.12 -9.60
N LYS A 114 11.72 6.71 -10.60
CA LYS A 114 12.26 6.14 -11.85
C LYS A 114 13.07 7.16 -12.65
N GLU A 115 12.53 8.37 -12.83
CA GLU A 115 13.16 9.45 -13.60
C GLU A 115 14.48 9.91 -12.99
N TYR A 116 14.60 9.87 -11.66
CA TYR A 116 15.86 10.17 -10.95
C TYR A 116 16.82 8.97 -10.85
N GLY A 117 16.51 7.84 -11.50
CA GLY A 117 17.37 6.65 -11.51
C GLY A 117 17.37 5.87 -10.20
N GLY A 118 16.30 5.98 -9.41
CA GLY A 118 16.14 5.29 -8.13
C GLY A 118 16.05 3.76 -8.27
N THR A 119 16.31 3.11 -7.15
CA THR A 119 16.34 1.65 -7.01
C THR A 119 15.00 1.09 -6.54
N GLN A 120 14.89 -0.24 -6.47
CA GLN A 120 13.75 -0.90 -5.82
C GLN A 120 13.55 -0.42 -4.37
N ALA A 121 14.64 -0.25 -3.61
CA ALA A 121 14.58 0.23 -2.24
C ALA A 121 14.02 1.67 -2.15
N ASP A 122 14.37 2.53 -3.11
CA ASP A 122 13.83 3.89 -3.18
C ASP A 122 12.33 3.88 -3.51
N ALA A 123 11.88 2.97 -4.37
CA ALA A 123 10.46 2.80 -4.66
C ALA A 123 9.68 2.30 -3.42
N VAL A 124 10.23 1.35 -2.65
CA VAL A 124 9.62 0.90 -1.38
C VAL A 124 9.58 2.05 -0.36
N ALA A 125 10.62 2.88 -0.29
CA ALA A 125 10.62 4.07 0.57
C ALA A 125 9.54 5.08 0.15
N ALA A 126 9.34 5.27 -1.16
CA ALA A 126 8.27 6.10 -1.71
C ALA A 126 6.87 5.57 -1.35
N LEU A 127 6.65 4.26 -1.47
CA LEU A 127 5.40 3.62 -1.02
C LEU A 127 5.19 3.79 0.50
N HIS A 128 6.26 3.73 1.28
CA HIS A 128 6.22 3.98 2.71
C HIS A 128 5.83 5.43 3.07
N ASP A 129 6.25 6.42 2.27
CA ASP A 129 5.80 7.80 2.40
C ASP A 129 4.29 7.91 2.15
N ILE A 130 3.79 7.34 1.06
CA ILE A 130 2.35 7.29 0.74
C ILE A 130 1.56 6.66 1.88
N ARG A 131 2.03 5.53 2.42
CA ARG A 131 1.45 4.88 3.60
C ARG A 131 1.37 5.85 4.78
N THR A 132 2.45 6.55 5.09
CA THR A 132 2.50 7.48 6.23
C THR A 132 1.48 8.60 6.06
N ARG A 133 1.39 9.16 4.86
CA ARG A 133 0.43 10.21 4.51
C ARG A 133 -1.03 9.74 4.56
N LEU A 134 -1.30 8.46 4.30
CA LEU A 134 -2.63 7.87 4.49
C LEU A 134 -2.99 7.71 5.98
N LEU A 135 -2.03 7.35 6.82
CA LEU A 135 -2.27 7.12 8.25
C LEU A 135 -2.38 8.44 9.04
N ASP A 136 -1.63 9.47 8.65
CA ASP A 136 -1.75 10.81 9.24
C ASP A 136 -2.89 11.64 8.62
N GLY A 137 -3.48 11.15 7.52
CA GLY A 137 -4.63 11.76 6.86
C GLY A 137 -4.30 12.94 5.94
N SER A 138 -3.02 13.25 5.70
CA SER A 138 -2.56 14.28 4.76
C SER A 138 -2.76 13.90 3.29
N LEU A 139 -2.82 12.60 2.99
CA LEU A 139 -3.27 12.06 1.71
C LEU A 139 -4.66 11.43 1.88
N LYS A 140 -5.58 11.75 0.96
CA LYS A 140 -6.92 11.15 0.95
C LYS A 140 -6.97 10.00 -0.05
N LEU A 141 -7.51 8.86 0.38
CA LEU A 141 -7.71 7.69 -0.48
C LEU A 141 -8.88 7.90 -1.44
N ASN A 142 -9.92 8.56 -0.94
CA ASN A 142 -11.19 8.82 -1.61
C ASN A 142 -11.48 10.32 -1.58
N ASN A 143 -12.30 10.79 -2.51
CA ASN A 143 -12.83 12.14 -2.43
C ASN A 143 -13.96 12.11 -1.40
N PRO A 144 -13.91 12.95 -0.34
CA PRO A 144 -15.05 13.05 0.58
C PRO A 144 -16.29 13.46 -0.22
N LYS A 145 -17.41 12.81 0.07
CA LYS A 145 -18.72 13.21 -0.45
C LYS A 145 -19.17 14.51 0.19
#